data_AF-A0A8J4TKN7-F1
#
_entry.id   AF-A0A8J4TKN7-F1
#
_cell.length_a   1.000
_cell.length_b   1.000
_cell.length_c   1.000
_cell.angle_alpha   90.00
_cell.angle_beta   90.00
_cell.angle_gamma   90.00
#
_symmetry.space_group_name_H-M   'P 1'
#
loop_
_entity.id
_entity.type
_entity.pdbx_description
1 polymer ?
#
loop_
_entity_poly.entity_id
_entity_poly.type
_entity_poly.pdbx_seq_one_letter_code
_entity_poly.pdbx_strand_id
1 'polypeptide(L)'
;MVGGGVIALAVFEGDAVWRKFHAESAAVMGESLREDELRPVPRERAVLESFFTQLGMFWFDRAKDYVEKEKEQSSRSAAAIWSSLLAALAHLAAAEKAYHSMSFLGQKLGGQSFFSRKDSIRTIYTSLQNELKKVVSMGRPASSGSTPCLEELLSHLSEQLCHFTQARMELADLYEKMHCLGSQKTVNSEELVSTLESILNKYSS
;
A
#
# COMPACT_ATOMS: atom_id res chain seq x y z
N MET A 1 -17.90 -12.90 -10.61
CA MET A 1 -17.63 -12.45 -9.23
C MET A 1 -16.28 -12.99 -8.76
N VAL A 2 -15.23 -12.70 -9.54
CA VAL A 2 -13.86 -13.20 -9.33
C VAL A 2 -12.96 -12.05 -9.77
N GLY A 3 -12.12 -11.52 -8.88
CA GLY A 3 -11.27 -10.36 -9.22
C GLY A 3 -10.84 -9.47 -8.06
N GLY A 4 -11.21 -9.79 -6.81
CA GLY A 4 -10.76 -9.05 -5.62
C GLY A 4 -9.52 -9.63 -4.93
N GLY A 5 -9.06 -10.82 -5.32
CA GLY A 5 -8.04 -11.58 -4.59
C GLY A 5 -6.59 -11.26 -4.95
N VAL A 6 -6.32 -10.66 -6.12
CA VAL A 6 -4.96 -10.63 -6.70
C VAL A 6 -4.09 -9.50 -6.13
N ILE A 7 -4.68 -8.43 -5.58
CA ILE A 7 -3.91 -7.29 -5.05
C ILE A 7 -3.55 -7.50 -3.57
N ALA A 8 -4.41 -8.20 -2.81
CA ALA A 8 -4.02 -8.75 -1.53
C ALA A 8 -2.98 -9.86 -1.72
N LEU A 9 -3.14 -10.73 -2.73
CA LEU A 9 -2.11 -11.70 -3.08
C LEU A 9 -0.80 -11.02 -3.51
N ALA A 10 -0.71 -10.03 -4.39
CA ALA A 10 0.61 -9.51 -4.78
C ALA A 10 1.41 -8.84 -3.63
N VAL A 11 0.73 -8.30 -2.59
CA VAL A 11 1.38 -7.80 -1.37
C VAL A 11 1.59 -8.91 -0.31
N PHE A 12 0.81 -10.00 -0.34
CA PHE A 12 0.84 -11.12 0.62
C PHE A 12 1.25 -12.51 0.05
N GLU A 13 1.60 -12.64 -1.24
CA GLU A 13 2.28 -13.77 -1.89
C GLU A 13 3.77 -13.76 -1.53
N GLY A 14 4.15 -12.90 -0.59
CA GLY A 14 5.20 -13.16 0.38
C GLY A 14 4.85 -14.25 1.40
N ASP A 15 3.93 -15.18 1.12
CA ASP A 15 3.79 -16.42 1.91
C ASP A 15 5.09 -17.25 1.83
N ALA A 16 5.89 -17.08 0.77
CA ALA A 16 7.24 -17.62 0.68
C ALA A 16 8.24 -16.88 1.59
N VAL A 17 8.14 -15.55 1.70
CA VAL A 17 9.01 -14.73 2.57
C VAL A 17 8.66 -14.97 4.03
N TRP A 18 7.38 -15.02 4.38
CA TRP A 18 6.90 -15.29 5.72
C TRP A 18 7.14 -16.74 6.14
N ARG A 19 6.89 -17.75 5.28
CA ARG A 19 7.21 -19.15 5.62
C ARG A 19 8.70 -19.42 5.67
N LYS A 20 9.52 -18.79 4.83
CA LYS A 20 10.98 -18.89 4.91
C LYS A 20 11.51 -18.25 6.20
N PHE A 21 10.96 -17.10 6.59
CA PHE A 21 11.25 -16.45 7.88
C PHE A 21 10.75 -17.28 9.07
N HIS A 22 9.56 -17.88 9.02
CA HIS A 22 9.03 -18.74 10.08
C HIS A 22 9.78 -20.08 10.18
N ALA A 23 10.28 -20.63 9.05
CA ALA A 23 11.10 -21.83 8.99
C ALA A 23 12.54 -21.57 9.48
N GLU A 24 13.14 -20.41 9.16
CA GLU A 24 14.42 -19.97 9.73
C GLU A 24 14.27 -19.66 11.23
N SER A 25 13.14 -19.07 11.66
CA SER A 25 12.88 -18.79 13.08
C SER A 25 12.60 -20.05 13.92
N ALA A 26 12.01 -21.09 13.33
CA ALA A 26 11.84 -22.40 13.97
C ALA A 26 13.18 -23.16 14.10
N ALA A 27 14.11 -22.99 13.16
CA ALA A 27 15.45 -23.55 13.23
C ALA A 27 16.34 -22.85 14.28
N VAL A 28 16.12 -21.55 14.50
CA VAL A 28 16.86 -20.72 15.48
C VAL A 28 16.36 -20.88 16.93
N MET A 29 15.16 -21.45 17.15
CA MET A 29 14.64 -21.75 18.50
C MET A 29 15.40 -22.85 19.27
N GLY A 30 16.51 -23.37 18.72
CA GLY A 30 17.41 -24.30 19.39
C GLY A 30 18.56 -23.67 20.19
N GLU A 31 18.87 -22.38 20.04
CA GLU A 31 20.05 -21.79 20.69
C GLU A 31 19.75 -20.48 21.44
N SER A 32 19.46 -20.67 22.72
CA SER A 32 19.74 -19.82 23.88
C SER A 32 20.26 -18.37 23.68
N LEU A 33 19.39 -17.42 24.06
CA LEU A 33 19.69 -16.23 24.86
C LEU A 33 20.75 -15.25 24.29
N ARG A 34 20.37 -14.44 23.29
CA ARG A 34 20.78 -13.01 23.12
C ARG A 34 20.19 -12.30 21.89
N GLU A 35 18.94 -12.55 21.51
CA GLU A 35 18.33 -11.98 20.26
C GLU A 35 17.10 -11.09 20.46
N ASP A 36 16.67 -10.82 21.71
CA ASP A 36 15.46 -10.01 21.95
C ASP A 36 15.61 -8.52 21.62
N GLU A 37 16.83 -8.04 21.30
CA GLU A 37 17.13 -6.64 20.98
C GLU A 37 17.06 -6.32 19.47
N LEU A 38 16.89 -7.33 18.60
CA LEU A 38 16.99 -7.21 17.14
C LEU A 38 15.66 -7.38 16.39
N ARG A 39 14.55 -7.61 17.09
CA ARG A 39 13.23 -7.72 16.45
C ARG A 39 12.60 -6.33 16.27
N PRO A 40 11.89 -6.05 15.16
CA PRO A 40 10.98 -4.92 15.09
C PRO A 40 10.09 -4.97 16.33
N VAL A 41 9.97 -3.85 17.03
CA VAL A 41 9.23 -3.76 18.30
C VAL A 41 7.84 -4.36 18.05
N PRO A 42 7.38 -5.34 18.87
CA PRO A 42 6.14 -6.10 18.63
C PRO A 42 4.91 -5.23 18.37
N ARG A 43 4.93 -3.98 18.84
CA ARG A 43 3.86 -3.00 18.72
C ARG A 43 3.68 -2.48 17.28
N GLU A 44 4.74 -1.99 16.65
CA GLU A 44 4.72 -1.40 15.30
C GLU A 44 4.28 -2.44 14.27
N ARG A 45 4.79 -3.67 14.42
CA ARG A 45 4.35 -4.81 13.59
C ARG A 45 2.87 -5.12 13.78
N ALA A 46 2.39 -5.20 15.03
CA ALA A 46 0.97 -5.44 15.30
C ALA A 46 0.06 -4.33 14.74
N VAL A 47 0.53 -3.08 14.73
CA VAL A 47 -0.17 -1.95 14.12
C VAL A 47 -0.28 -2.12 12.61
N LEU A 48 0.83 -2.47 11.94
CA LEU A 48 0.84 -2.71 10.49
C LEU A 48 -0.07 -3.89 10.11
N GLU A 49 0.04 -5.01 10.81
CA GLU A 49 -0.79 -6.20 10.59
C GLU A 49 -2.28 -5.87 10.76
N SER A 50 -2.63 -5.13 11.82
CA SER A 50 -4.00 -4.69 12.08
C SER A 50 -4.51 -3.73 11.00
N PHE A 51 -3.68 -2.80 10.53
CA PHE A 51 -4.03 -1.87 9.45
C PHE A 51 -4.29 -2.61 8.13
N PHE A 52 -3.35 -3.46 7.68
CA PHE A 52 -3.50 -4.18 6.41
C PHE A 52 -4.63 -5.21 6.46
N THR A 53 -4.90 -5.82 7.61
CA THR A 53 -6.09 -6.68 7.79
C THR A 53 -7.37 -5.87 7.57
N GLN A 54 -7.48 -4.68 8.16
CA GLN A 54 -8.64 -3.81 7.97
C GLN A 54 -8.76 -3.32 6.52
N LEU A 55 -7.63 -2.98 5.89
CA LEU A 55 -7.57 -2.57 4.48
C LEU A 55 -8.04 -3.69 3.54
N GLY A 56 -7.59 -4.93 3.77
CA GLY A 56 -8.02 -6.11 3.01
C GLY A 56 -9.48 -6.48 3.20
N MET A 57 -10.06 -6.13 4.37
CA MET A 57 -11.50 -6.25 4.64
C MET A 57 -12.34 -5.07 4.12
N PHE A 58 -11.73 -4.15 3.36
CA PHE A 58 -12.34 -2.91 2.85
C PHE A 58 -12.91 -2.00 3.95
N TRP A 59 -12.41 -2.11 5.18
CA TRP A 59 -12.80 -1.26 6.31
C TRP A 59 -11.99 0.03 6.34
N PHE A 60 -12.05 0.79 5.24
CA PHE A 60 -11.17 1.93 5.00
C PHE A 60 -11.24 3.02 6.06
N ASP A 61 -12.44 3.44 6.45
CA ASP A 61 -12.60 4.50 7.47
C ASP A 61 -12.04 4.03 8.82
N ARG A 62 -12.29 2.76 9.18
CA ARG A 62 -11.77 2.15 10.40
C ARG A 62 -10.24 2.06 10.39
N ALA A 63 -9.67 1.63 9.26
CA ALA A 63 -8.23 1.50 9.07
C ALA A 63 -7.54 2.86 9.19
N LYS A 64 -8.13 3.89 8.56
CA LYS A 64 -7.66 5.28 8.64
C LYS A 64 -7.71 5.81 10.08
N ASP A 65 -8.87 5.74 10.73
CA ASP A 65 -9.06 6.22 12.11
C ASP A 65 -8.11 5.50 13.09
N TYR A 66 -7.82 4.22 12.82
CA TYR A 66 -6.90 3.42 13.63
C TYR A 66 -5.46 3.96 13.57
N VAL A 67 -4.90 4.19 12.38
CA VAL A 67 -3.51 4.69 12.26
C VAL A 67 -3.37 6.16 12.66
N GLU A 68 -4.42 6.97 12.52
CA GLU A 68 -4.44 8.35 13.04
C GLU A 68 -4.34 8.37 14.58
N LYS A 69 -5.08 7.48 15.26
CA LYS A 69 -4.98 7.31 16.73
C LYS A 69 -3.61 6.81 17.17
N GLU A 70 -3.03 5.86 16.44
CA GLU A 70 -1.68 5.34 16.74
C GLU A 70 -0.61 6.42 16.57
N LYS A 71 -0.77 7.31 15.59
CA LYS A 71 0.14 8.42 15.35
C LYS A 71 0.12 9.43 16.51
N GLU A 72 -1.06 9.77 17.04
CA GLU A 72 -1.19 10.68 18.18
C GLU A 72 -0.52 10.15 19.46
N GLN A 73 -0.48 8.82 19.62
CA GLN A 73 0.14 8.14 20.78
C GLN A 73 1.67 8.02 20.67
N SER A 74 2.24 8.28 19.48
CA SER A 74 3.66 8.03 19.17
C SER A 74 4.51 9.29 19.38
N SER A 75 5.00 9.55 20.61
CA SER A 75 5.67 10.82 21.00
C SER A 75 7.20 10.77 21.27
N ARG A 76 7.94 9.70 20.92
CA ARG A 76 9.41 9.58 21.16
C ARG A 76 10.24 9.56 19.87
N SER A 77 11.48 10.08 19.83
CA SER A 77 12.23 10.49 18.62
C SER A 77 12.43 9.51 17.44
N ALA A 78 12.25 8.18 17.58
CA ALA A 78 12.04 7.28 16.43
C ALA A 78 10.67 7.48 15.73
N ALA A 79 9.84 8.36 16.31
CA ALA A 79 8.50 8.73 15.90
C ALA A 79 8.46 9.52 14.61
N ALA A 80 9.54 10.12 14.11
CA ALA A 80 9.43 10.96 12.91
C ALA A 80 9.12 10.12 11.66
N ILE A 81 9.94 9.11 11.37
CA ILE A 81 9.73 8.22 10.22
C ILE A 81 8.47 7.35 10.39
N TRP A 82 8.22 6.86 11.62
CA TRP A 82 7.03 6.11 11.95
C TRP A 82 5.75 6.96 11.82
N SER A 83 5.73 8.19 12.31
CA SER A 83 4.59 9.11 12.17
C SER A 83 4.36 9.52 10.72
N SER A 84 5.42 9.71 9.94
CA SER A 84 5.32 9.96 8.50
C SER A 84 4.72 8.76 7.78
N LEU A 85 5.13 7.54 8.15
CA LEU A 85 4.52 6.32 7.60
C LEU A 85 3.05 6.20 7.99
N LEU A 86 2.69 6.38 9.26
CA LEU A 86 1.29 6.31 9.71
C LEU A 86 0.41 7.36 9.00
N ALA A 87 0.95 8.55 8.74
CA ALA A 87 0.27 9.56 7.91
C ALA A 87 0.07 9.09 6.46
N ALA A 88 1.08 8.46 5.87
CA ALA A 88 0.98 7.87 4.53
C ALA A 88 -0.03 6.71 4.49
N LEU A 89 -0.11 5.87 5.54
CA LEU A 89 -1.09 4.78 5.64
C LEU A 89 -2.53 5.30 5.79
N ALA A 90 -2.75 6.39 6.54
CA ALA A 90 -4.05 7.05 6.62
C ALA A 90 -4.50 7.54 5.23
N HIS A 91 -3.55 8.10 4.47
CA HIS A 91 -3.80 8.56 3.11
C HIS A 91 -4.03 7.38 2.15
N LEU A 92 -3.30 6.27 2.29
CA LEU A 92 -3.52 5.03 1.55
C LEU A 92 -4.93 4.49 1.76
N ALA A 93 -5.44 4.45 2.99
CA ALA A 93 -6.81 4.00 3.27
C ALA A 93 -7.85 4.88 2.57
N ALA A 94 -7.65 6.20 2.55
CA ALA A 94 -8.52 7.13 1.82
C ALA A 94 -8.43 6.93 0.29
N ALA A 95 -7.24 6.70 -0.24
CA ALA A 95 -7.00 6.44 -1.66
C ALA A 95 -7.68 5.14 -2.12
N GLU A 96 -7.52 4.06 -1.36
CA GLU A 96 -8.13 2.77 -1.64
C GLU A 96 -9.67 2.83 -1.57
N LYS A 97 -10.23 3.60 -0.63
CA LYS A 97 -11.68 3.86 -0.58
C LYS A 97 -12.18 4.52 -1.86
N ALA A 98 -11.48 5.57 -2.32
CA ALA A 98 -11.83 6.29 -3.54
C ALA A 98 -11.63 5.45 -4.81
N TYR A 99 -10.63 4.56 -4.80
CA TYR A 99 -10.44 3.59 -5.87
C TYR A 99 -11.57 2.57 -5.91
N HIS A 100 -11.91 2.00 -4.75
CA HIS A 100 -12.89 0.92 -4.63
C HIS A 100 -14.31 1.36 -5.03
N SER A 101 -14.68 2.62 -4.77
CA SER A 101 -15.96 3.17 -5.24
C SER A 101 -16.04 3.33 -6.76
N MET A 102 -14.91 3.20 -7.48
CA MET A 102 -14.78 3.42 -8.92
C MET A 102 -15.38 4.76 -9.40
N SER A 103 -15.49 5.75 -8.50
CA SER A 103 -16.15 7.04 -8.78
C SER A 103 -15.38 7.94 -9.76
N PHE A 104 -14.19 7.50 -10.18
CA PHE A 104 -13.39 8.13 -11.23
C PHE A 104 -13.88 7.79 -12.65
N LEU A 105 -14.55 6.63 -12.82
CA LEU A 105 -15.03 6.19 -14.13
C LEU A 105 -16.13 7.10 -14.65
N GLY A 106 -16.02 7.50 -15.92
CA GLY A 106 -17.09 8.24 -16.60
C GLY A 106 -17.22 9.70 -16.15
N GLN A 107 -16.23 10.25 -15.44
CA GLN A 107 -16.11 11.69 -15.21
C GLN A 107 -15.81 12.39 -16.54
N LYS A 108 -16.87 12.72 -17.27
CA LYS A 108 -16.78 13.43 -18.55
C LYS A 108 -16.21 14.83 -18.31
N LEU A 109 -15.12 15.16 -19.00
CA LEU A 109 -14.51 16.49 -19.01
C LEU A 109 -15.58 17.52 -19.47
N GLY A 110 -16.26 18.18 -18.52
CA GLY A 110 -17.30 19.19 -18.79
C GLY A 110 -18.72 18.87 -18.30
N GLY A 111 -18.99 17.69 -17.73
CA GLY A 111 -20.24 17.42 -17.02
C GLY A 111 -20.10 17.81 -15.55
N GLN A 112 -21.03 18.62 -15.02
CA GLN A 112 -21.08 19.03 -13.60
C GLN A 112 -21.30 17.82 -12.67
N SER A 113 -20.28 16.99 -12.48
CA SER A 113 -20.20 16.14 -11.31
C SER A 113 -19.70 17.03 -10.18
N PHE A 114 -20.59 17.35 -9.25
CA PHE A 114 -20.30 18.12 -8.04
C PHE A 114 -19.24 17.44 -7.14
N PHE A 115 -18.82 16.22 -7.46
CA PHE A 115 -17.69 15.50 -6.87
C PHE A 115 -16.40 15.51 -7.72
N SER A 116 -16.45 15.95 -8.98
CA SER A 116 -15.33 15.90 -9.94
C SER A 116 -14.21 16.90 -9.66
N ARG A 117 -14.45 17.89 -8.78
CA ARG A 117 -13.48 18.97 -8.52
C ARG A 117 -12.59 18.72 -7.30
N LYS A 118 -12.81 17.65 -6.55
CA LYS A 118 -12.03 17.37 -5.33
C LYS A 118 -11.25 16.06 -5.51
N ASP A 119 -10.01 16.25 -5.94
CA ASP A 119 -8.94 15.26 -6.11
C ASP A 119 -9.30 14.07 -7.01
N SER A 120 -8.83 14.12 -8.27
CA SER A 120 -8.89 12.94 -9.15
C SER A 120 -8.16 11.76 -8.50
N ILE A 121 -8.55 10.52 -8.80
CA ILE A 121 -7.86 9.33 -8.28
C ILE A 121 -6.34 9.37 -8.54
N ARG A 122 -5.94 9.95 -9.68
CA ARG A 122 -4.54 10.21 -10.04
C ARG A 122 -3.88 11.20 -9.08
N THR A 123 -4.56 12.29 -8.72
CA THR A 123 -4.06 13.28 -7.76
C THR A 123 -3.84 12.65 -6.39
N ILE A 124 -4.80 11.84 -5.92
CA ILE A 124 -4.74 11.18 -4.61
C ILE A 124 -3.53 10.22 -4.56
N TYR A 125 -3.39 9.31 -5.52
CA TYR A 125 -2.25 8.38 -5.55
C TYR A 125 -0.90 9.07 -5.80
N THR A 126 -0.86 10.16 -6.59
CA THR A 126 0.37 10.95 -6.78
C THR A 126 0.81 11.59 -5.47
N SER A 127 -0.12 12.18 -4.74
CA SER A 127 0.14 12.78 -3.43
C SER A 127 0.62 11.72 -2.43
N LEU A 128 -0.03 10.55 -2.39
CA LEU A 128 0.41 9.41 -1.59
C LEU A 128 1.83 8.92 -1.95
N GLN A 129 2.16 8.79 -3.23
CA GLN A 129 3.52 8.43 -3.66
C GLN A 129 4.57 9.42 -3.15
N ASN A 130 4.25 10.72 -3.16
CA ASN A 130 5.17 11.73 -2.67
C ASN A 130 5.41 11.59 -1.16
N GLU A 131 4.37 11.27 -0.38
CA GLU A 131 4.52 10.98 1.06
C GLU A 131 5.36 9.71 1.30
N LEU A 132 5.12 8.63 0.57
CA LEU A 132 5.89 7.39 0.70
C LEU A 132 7.36 7.59 0.32
N LYS A 133 7.66 8.35 -0.75
CA LYS A 133 9.03 8.69 -1.16
C LYS A 133 9.76 9.52 -0.10
N LYS A 134 9.05 10.39 0.64
CA LYS A 134 9.65 11.11 1.78
C LYS A 134 10.06 10.13 2.87
N VAL A 135 9.23 9.14 3.21
CA VAL A 135 9.55 8.11 4.21
C VAL A 135 10.80 7.31 3.80
N VAL A 136 10.87 6.87 2.53
CA VAL A 136 12.06 6.18 1.99
C VAL A 136 13.32 7.06 2.08
N SER A 137 13.20 8.36 1.80
CA SER A 137 14.35 9.28 1.87
C SER A 137 14.84 9.52 3.31
N MET A 138 13.95 9.45 4.30
CA MET A 138 14.26 9.62 5.72
C MET A 138 14.93 8.38 6.33
N GLY A 139 14.72 7.20 5.76
CA GLY A 139 15.30 5.93 6.23
C GLY A 139 16.73 5.65 5.76
N ARG A 140 17.36 6.57 5.00
CA ARG A 140 18.79 6.43 4.63
C ARG A 140 19.68 6.81 5.82
N PRO A 141 20.76 6.06 6.09
CA PRO A 141 21.48 6.14 7.35
C PRO A 141 22.15 7.51 7.51
N ALA A 142 21.53 8.37 8.32
CA ALA A 142 22.15 9.56 8.89
C ALA A 142 22.26 9.30 10.39
N SER A 143 23.42 8.78 10.82
CA SER A 143 23.91 8.64 12.20
C SER A 143 22.98 9.14 13.32
N SER A 144 21.90 8.42 13.62
CA SER A 144 20.99 8.75 14.70
C SER A 144 20.47 7.46 15.32
N GLY A 145 20.48 7.39 16.65
CA GLY A 145 20.38 6.16 17.45
C GLY A 145 19.02 5.47 17.48
N SER A 146 18.34 5.34 16.34
CA SER A 146 17.18 4.46 16.14
C SER A 146 17.63 3.01 15.98
N THR A 147 16.79 2.05 16.39
CA THR A 147 17.05 0.62 16.14
C THR A 147 17.10 0.37 14.62
N PRO A 148 18.26 0.02 14.04
CA PRO A 148 18.48 -0.01 12.58
C PRO A 148 17.51 -0.92 11.82
N CYS A 149 17.01 -1.98 12.48
CA CYS A 149 16.05 -2.93 11.92
C CYS A 149 14.68 -2.30 11.57
N LEU A 150 14.18 -1.36 12.38
CA LEU A 150 12.86 -0.76 12.14
C LEU A 150 12.91 0.17 10.93
N GLU A 151 13.92 1.02 10.81
CA GLU A 151 14.04 1.96 9.69
C GLU A 151 14.16 1.24 8.34
N GLU A 152 14.92 0.15 8.29
CA GLU A 152 15.03 -0.71 7.10
C GLU A 152 13.67 -1.30 6.72
N LEU A 153 12.93 -1.84 7.70
CA LEU A 153 11.57 -2.35 7.48
C LEU A 153 10.63 -1.26 6.95
N LEU A 154 10.62 -0.07 7.56
CA LEU A 154 9.72 1.02 7.16
C LEU A 154 10.08 1.56 5.77
N SER A 155 11.37 1.66 5.45
CA SER A 155 11.85 2.07 4.13
C SER A 155 11.44 1.04 3.07
N HIS A 156 11.70 -0.24 3.33
CA HIS A 156 11.32 -1.33 2.42
C HIS A 156 9.81 -1.39 2.20
N LEU A 157 9.02 -1.33 3.28
CA LEU A 157 7.56 -1.28 3.18
C LEU A 157 7.09 -0.08 2.35
N SER A 158 7.67 1.09 2.56
CA SER A 158 7.30 2.30 1.81
C SER A 158 7.62 2.17 0.31
N GLU A 159 8.70 1.48 -0.05
CA GLU A 159 9.04 1.17 -1.44
C GLU A 159 8.02 0.20 -2.06
N GLN A 160 7.65 -0.88 -1.35
CA GLN A 160 6.60 -1.80 -1.78
C GLN A 160 5.26 -1.08 -1.98
N LEU A 161 4.91 -0.16 -1.08
CA LEU A 161 3.71 0.68 -1.23
C LEU A 161 3.81 1.63 -2.42
N CYS A 162 5.01 2.09 -2.82
CA CYS A 162 5.18 2.86 -4.05
C CYS A 162 4.84 2.02 -5.30
N HIS A 163 5.32 0.78 -5.37
CA HIS A 163 4.97 -0.14 -6.47
C HIS A 163 3.47 -0.44 -6.49
N PHE A 164 2.87 -0.73 -5.33
CA PHE A 164 1.44 -0.94 -5.20
C PHE A 164 0.60 0.23 -5.71
N THR A 165 0.93 1.46 -5.29
CA THR A 165 0.18 2.66 -5.69
C THR A 165 0.35 2.95 -7.18
N GLN A 166 1.50 2.61 -7.76
CA GLN A 166 1.72 2.71 -9.20
C GLN A 166 0.90 1.68 -9.98
N ALA A 167 0.88 0.43 -9.55
CA ALA A 167 0.05 -0.63 -10.12
C ALA A 167 -1.44 -0.26 -10.07
N ARG A 168 -1.91 0.32 -8.95
CA ARG A 168 -3.28 0.83 -8.82
C ARG A 168 -3.61 1.89 -9.86
N MET A 169 -2.72 2.85 -10.09
CA MET A 169 -2.94 3.88 -11.12
C MET A 169 -3.01 3.30 -12.53
N GLU A 170 -2.12 2.35 -12.88
CA GLU A 170 -2.17 1.68 -14.19
C GLU A 170 -3.45 0.85 -14.36
N LEU A 171 -3.91 0.19 -13.31
CA LEU A 171 -5.21 -0.49 -13.31
C LEU A 171 -6.38 0.49 -13.42
N ALA A 172 -6.32 1.66 -12.79
CA ALA A 172 -7.34 2.70 -12.97
C ALA A 172 -7.44 3.15 -14.44
N ASP A 173 -6.29 3.34 -15.10
CA ASP A 173 -6.22 3.69 -16.51
C ASP A 173 -6.82 2.57 -17.40
N LEU A 174 -6.56 1.30 -17.06
CA LEU A 174 -7.18 0.15 -17.71
C LEU A 174 -8.71 0.11 -17.49
N TYR A 175 -9.18 0.36 -16.27
CA TYR A 175 -10.62 0.42 -15.97
C TYR A 175 -11.33 1.55 -16.74
N GLU A 176 -10.71 2.72 -16.86
CA GLU A 176 -11.23 3.83 -17.66
C GLU A 176 -11.33 3.43 -19.15
N LYS A 177 -10.29 2.78 -19.69
CA LYS A 177 -10.29 2.27 -21.06
C LYS A 177 -11.42 1.26 -21.29
N MET A 178 -11.60 0.31 -20.37
CA MET A 178 -12.71 -0.66 -20.42
C MET A 178 -14.08 0.03 -20.35
N HIS A 179 -14.23 1.03 -19.49
CA HIS A 179 -15.46 1.81 -19.38
C HIS A 179 -15.79 2.55 -20.69
N CYS A 180 -14.81 3.19 -21.34
CA CYS A 180 -14.97 3.80 -22.65
C CYS A 180 -15.41 2.80 -23.73
N LEU A 181 -14.81 1.60 -23.73
CA LEU A 181 -15.12 0.53 -24.67
C LEU A 181 -16.52 -0.08 -24.46
N GLY A 182 -17.09 0.01 -23.25
CA GLY A 182 -18.43 -0.50 -22.95
C GLY A 182 -19.56 0.14 -23.78
N SER A 183 -19.30 1.29 -24.42
CA SER A 183 -20.24 1.96 -25.34
C SER A 183 -20.05 1.57 -26.82
N GLN A 184 -19.02 0.78 -27.15
CA GLN A 184 -18.70 0.40 -28.53
C GLN A 184 -19.35 -0.92 -28.93
N LYS A 185 -19.67 -1.08 -30.23
CA LYS A 185 -20.28 -2.30 -30.79
C LYS A 185 -19.32 -3.49 -30.85
N THR A 186 -18.02 -3.22 -30.84
CA THR A 186 -16.94 -4.21 -30.92
C THR A 186 -15.86 -3.84 -29.92
N VAL A 187 -15.39 -4.81 -29.13
CA VAL A 187 -14.34 -4.62 -28.12
C VAL A 187 -13.14 -5.47 -28.51
N ASN A 188 -11.96 -4.86 -28.61
CA ASN A 188 -10.71 -5.59 -28.79
C ASN A 188 -10.24 -6.15 -27.43
N SER A 189 -10.68 -7.36 -27.09
CA SER A 189 -10.34 -8.01 -25.82
C SER A 189 -8.87 -8.40 -25.74
N GLU A 190 -8.21 -8.72 -26.86
CA GLU A 190 -6.80 -9.13 -26.87
C GLU A 190 -5.88 -8.02 -26.39
N GLU A 191 -6.13 -6.78 -26.80
CA GLU A 191 -5.38 -5.61 -26.36
C GLU A 191 -5.54 -5.35 -24.85
N LEU A 192 -6.75 -5.56 -24.31
CA LEU A 192 -7.03 -5.43 -22.88
C LEU A 192 -6.29 -6.50 -22.06
N VAL A 193 -6.32 -7.75 -22.52
CA VAL A 193 -5.60 -8.86 -21.89
C VAL A 193 -4.09 -8.61 -21.92
N SER A 194 -3.53 -8.23 -23.07
CA SER A 194 -2.11 -7.90 -23.21
C SER A 194 -1.69 -6.74 -22.29
N THR A 195 -2.55 -5.73 -22.13
CA THR A 195 -2.29 -4.62 -21.20
C THR A 195 -2.28 -5.11 -19.75
N LEU A 196 -3.24 -5.95 -19.36
CA LEU A 196 -3.31 -6.52 -18.02
C LEU A 196 -2.10 -7.41 -17.72
N GLU A 197 -1.69 -8.28 -18.64
CA GLU A 197 -0.50 -9.12 -18.51
C GLU A 197 0.78 -8.29 -18.34
N SER A 198 0.91 -7.19 -19.11
CA SER A 198 2.03 -6.26 -18.97
C SER A 198 2.09 -5.65 -17.56
N ILE A 199 0.95 -5.20 -17.03
CA ILE A 199 0.86 -4.66 -15.67
C ILE A 199 1.22 -5.74 -14.64
N LEU A 200 0.67 -6.96 -14.77
CA LEU A 200 0.95 -8.06 -13.85
C LEU A 200 2.45 -8.42 -13.82
N ASN A 201 3.06 -8.60 -14.99
CA ASN A 201 4.48 -8.94 -15.10
C ASN A 201 5.40 -7.84 -14.55
N LYS A 202 5.00 -6.58 -14.66
CA LYS A 202 5.76 -5.43 -14.16
C LYS A 202 5.84 -5.38 -12.64
N TYR A 203 4.81 -5.87 -11.94
CA TYR A 203 4.70 -5.78 -10.48
C TYR A 203 4.69 -7.14 -9.77
N SER A 204 5.08 -8.23 -10.46
CA SER A 204 5.16 -9.58 -9.90
C SER A 204 6.52 -9.95 -9.30
N SER A 205 7.50 -9.04 -9.32
CA SER A 205 8.89 -9.26 -8.88
C SER A 205 9.20 -8.55 -7.57
#